data_AF-A0A1G0ZTM9-F1
#
_entry.id   AF-A0A1G0ZTM9-F1
#
_cell.length_a   1.000
_cell.length_b   1.000
_cell.length_c   1.000
_cell.angle_alpha   90.00
_cell.angle_beta   90.00
_cell.angle_gamma   90.00
#
_symmetry.space_group_name_H-M   'P 1'
#
loop_
_entity.id
_entity.type
_entity.pdbx_description
1 polymer ?
#
loop_
_entity_poly.entity_id
_entity_poly.type
_entity_poly.pdbx_seq_one_letter_code
_entity_poly.pdbx_strand_id
1 'polypeptide(L)'
;MSDIITFKADHALSEAMAGIPNRSEFIRSAVLAALENACPLCRGTGVLTPQQRRHWALFSEHHTIEQCHDCQAVHLVCSGEKNHPIRPELHQDKP
;
A
#
# COMPACT_ATOMS: atom_id res chain seq x y z
N MET A 1 -3.59 -19.55 15.06
CA MET A 1 -3.43 -18.75 16.29
C MET A 1 -4.18 -17.45 16.07
N SER A 2 -5.03 -17.01 17.01
CA SER A 2 -5.85 -15.80 16.84
C SER A 2 -5.48 -14.79 17.92
N ASP A 3 -5.03 -13.61 17.51
CA ASP A 3 -4.69 -12.51 18.40
C ASP A 3 -5.84 -11.50 18.48
N ILE A 4 -6.06 -10.95 19.67
CA ILE A 4 -7.09 -9.92 19.91
C ILE A 4 -6.39 -8.56 19.94
N ILE A 5 -6.75 -7.70 18.99
CA ILE A 5 -6.27 -6.31 18.92
C ILE A 5 -7.42 -5.40 19.35
N THR A 6 -7.17 -4.52 20.31
CA THR A 6 -8.13 -3.49 20.76
C THR A 6 -7.61 -2.13 20.33
N PHE A 7 -8.43 -1.33 19.67
CA PHE A 7 -8.13 0.07 19.37
C PHE A 7 -9.29 0.97 19.82
N LYS A 8 -8.97 2.22 20.13
CA LYS A 8 -9.97 3.23 20.48
C LYS A 8 -10.54 3.84 19.20
N ALA A 9 -11.86 3.76 19.03
CA ALA A 9 -12.57 4.50 17.99
C ALA A 9 -12.99 5.87 18.54
N ASP A 10 -12.88 6.91 17.72
CA ASP A 10 -13.52 8.18 18.01
C ASP A 10 -15.04 8.11 17.78
N HIS A 11 -15.73 9.18 18.15
CA HIS A 11 -17.19 9.24 18.03
C HIS A 11 -17.67 9.09 16.58
N ALA A 12 -16.98 9.75 15.64
CA ALA A 12 -17.36 9.74 14.23
C ALA A 12 -17.27 8.32 13.63
N LEU A 13 -16.18 7.61 13.91
CA LEU A 13 -16.02 6.22 13.49
C LEU A 13 -17.04 5.30 14.17
N SER A 14 -17.30 5.51 15.45
CA SER A 14 -18.29 4.70 16.19
C SER A 14 -19.70 4.82 15.61
N GLU A 15 -20.13 6.05 15.30
CA GLU A 15 -21.43 6.30 14.66
C GLU A 15 -21.51 5.72 13.24
N ALA A 16 -20.47 5.91 12.43
CA ALA A 16 -20.41 5.35 11.08
C ALA A 16 -20.53 3.82 11.07
N MET A 17 -20.11 3.17 12.14
CA MET A 17 -20.16 1.71 12.31
C MET A 17 -21.45 1.21 13.00
N ALA A 18 -22.34 2.09 13.47
CA ALA A 18 -23.45 1.72 14.34
C ALA A 18 -24.40 0.68 13.70
N GLY A 19 -24.68 0.81 12.40
CA GLY A 19 -25.59 -0.08 11.64
C GLY A 19 -24.94 -1.34 11.07
N ILE A 20 -23.65 -1.58 11.28
CA ILE A 20 -22.96 -2.75 10.74
C ILE A 20 -23.24 -3.97 11.63
N PRO A 21 -23.89 -5.03 11.13
CA PRO A 21 -24.30 -6.17 11.95
C PRO A 21 -23.13 -6.92 12.59
N ASN A 22 -22.03 -7.08 11.85
CA ASN A 22 -20.80 -7.70 12.33
C ASN A 22 -19.60 -6.77 12.10
N ARG A 23 -19.39 -5.88 13.07
CA ARG A 23 -18.32 -4.87 13.03
C ARG A 23 -16.92 -5.50 12.94
N SER A 24 -16.69 -6.62 13.61
CA SER A 24 -15.39 -7.29 13.59
C SER A 24 -15.04 -7.84 12.22
N GLU A 25 -15.99 -8.47 11.52
CA GLU A 25 -15.77 -8.96 10.15
C GLU A 25 -15.56 -7.82 9.16
N PHE A 26 -16.35 -6.75 9.30
CA PHE A 26 -16.19 -5.55 8.51
C PHE A 26 -14.80 -4.92 8.68
N ILE A 27 -14.35 -4.73 9.94
CA ILE A 27 -13.02 -4.18 10.23
C ILE A 27 -11.94 -5.10 9.64
N ARG A 28 -12.05 -6.42 9.84
CA ARG A 28 -11.07 -7.36 9.30
C ARG A 28 -10.94 -7.24 7.79
N SER A 29 -12.08 -7.22 7.10
CA SER A 29 -12.13 -7.09 5.64
C SER A 29 -11.54 -5.76 5.17
N ALA A 30 -11.89 -4.65 5.84
CA ALA A 30 -11.38 -3.33 5.53
C ALA A 30 -9.86 -3.21 5.74
N VAL A 31 -9.34 -3.75 6.85
CA VAL A 31 -7.90 -3.75 7.15
C VAL A 31 -7.14 -4.60 6.13
N LEU A 32 -7.61 -5.81 5.81
CA LEU A 32 -6.98 -6.65 4.79
C LEU A 32 -6.95 -5.96 3.41
N ALA A 33 -8.06 -5.37 2.99
CA ALA A 33 -8.13 -4.62 1.74
C ALA A 33 -7.21 -3.38 1.74
N ALA A 34 -7.08 -2.68 2.88
CA ALA A 34 -6.15 -1.57 3.01
C ALA A 34 -4.69 -2.03 2.93
N LEU A 35 -4.36 -3.18 3.51
CA LEU A 35 -3.01 -3.77 3.46
C LEU A 35 -2.67 -4.25 2.04
N GLU A 36 -3.60 -4.85 1.31
CA GLU A 36 -3.41 -5.27 -0.08
C GLU A 36 -3.12 -4.10 -1.05
N ASN A 37 -3.64 -2.92 -0.72
CA ASN A 37 -3.48 -1.70 -1.51
C ASN A 37 -2.52 -0.69 -0.87
N ALA A 38 -1.82 -1.07 0.20
CA ALA A 38 -0.97 -0.16 0.94
C ALA A 38 0.17 0.34 0.04
N CYS A 39 0.39 1.65 0.05
CA CYS A 39 1.56 2.24 -0.57
C CYS A 39 2.82 1.77 0.18
N PRO A 40 3.74 1.06 -0.49
CA PRO A 40 4.87 0.43 0.19
C PRO A 40 5.99 1.44 0.52
N LEU A 41 5.95 2.64 -0.06
CA LEU A 41 6.81 3.77 0.31
C LEU A 41 6.27 4.56 1.52
N CYS A 42 4.95 4.63 1.64
CA CYS A 42 4.26 5.52 2.57
C CYS A 42 4.07 4.89 3.96
N ARG A 43 4.58 3.66 4.18
CA ARG A 43 4.40 2.88 5.42
C ARG A 43 2.92 2.76 5.84
N GLY A 44 2.02 2.61 4.86
CA GLY A 44 0.58 2.45 5.11
C GLY A 44 -0.22 3.73 5.34
N THR A 45 0.39 4.92 5.23
CA THR A 45 -0.35 6.20 5.29
C THR A 45 -1.06 6.54 3.98
N GLY A 46 -0.68 5.90 2.88
CA GLY A 46 -1.28 6.06 1.56
C GLY A 46 -1.80 4.74 0.99
N VAL A 47 -2.77 4.83 0.09
CA VAL A 47 -3.34 3.70 -0.66
C VAL A 47 -3.09 3.92 -2.15
N LEU A 48 -2.66 2.87 -2.83
CA LEU A 48 -2.52 2.86 -4.29
C LEU A 48 -3.91 2.66 -4.92
N THR A 49 -4.25 3.45 -5.94
CA THR A 49 -5.39 3.13 -6.79
C THR A 49 -5.16 1.78 -7.51
N PRO A 50 -6.21 1.11 -8.01
CA PRO A 50 -6.03 -0.14 -8.75
C PRO A 50 -5.06 -0.03 -9.94
N GLN A 51 -5.00 1.13 -10.62
CA GLN A 51 -4.04 1.36 -11.70
C GLN A 51 -2.62 1.54 -11.17
N GLN A 52 -2.44 2.33 -10.10
CA GLN A 52 -1.14 2.49 -9.45
C GLN A 52 -0.60 1.17 -8.92
N ARG A 53 -1.46 0.32 -8.34
CA ARG A 53 -1.08 -1.02 -7.86
C ARG A 53 -0.57 -1.91 -9.01
N ARG A 54 -1.20 -1.88 -10.18
CA ARG A 54 -0.72 -2.61 -11.36
C ARG A 54 0.65 -2.12 -11.81
N HIS A 55 0.83 -0.79 -11.89
CA HIS A 55 2.14 -0.22 -12.26
C HIS A 55 3.20 -0.55 -11.21
N TRP A 56 2.84 -0.51 -9.93
CA TRP A 56 3.72 -0.88 -8.83
C TRP A 56 4.15 -2.35 -8.92
N ALA A 57 3.21 -3.27 -9.16
CA ALA A 57 3.53 -4.70 -9.28
C ALA A 57 4.61 -4.95 -10.35
N LEU A 58 4.43 -4.40 -11.55
CA LEU A 58 5.39 -4.48 -12.65
C LEU A 58 6.74 -3.84 -12.28
N PHE A 59 6.71 -2.67 -11.66
CA PHE A 59 7.93 -1.97 -11.25
C PHE A 59 8.73 -2.79 -10.22
N SER A 60 8.02 -3.39 -9.24
CA SER A 60 8.60 -4.16 -8.14
C SER A 60 9.20 -5.51 -8.55
N GLU A 61 8.98 -5.98 -9.78
CA GLU A 61 9.64 -7.18 -10.31
C GLU A 61 11.16 -7.01 -10.39
N HIS A 62 11.63 -5.77 -10.64
CA HIS A 62 13.05 -5.45 -10.83
C HIS A 62 13.54 -4.38 -9.85
N HIS A 63 12.69 -3.92 -8.94
CA HIS A 63 13.02 -2.91 -7.95
C HIS A 63 12.58 -3.34 -6.56
N THR A 64 13.48 -3.25 -5.58
CA THR A 64 13.21 -3.54 -4.17
C THR A 64 13.10 -2.24 -3.37
N ILE A 65 12.46 -2.33 -2.20
CA ILE A 65 12.47 -1.26 -1.19
C ILE A 65 13.42 -1.70 -0.09
N GLU A 66 14.39 -0.84 0.21
CA GLU A 66 15.38 -1.07 1.26
C GLU A 66 15.43 0.09 2.25
N GLN A 67 15.97 -0.16 3.44
CA GLN A 67 16.22 0.88 4.44
C GLN A 67 17.67 1.32 4.35
N CYS A 68 17.89 2.63 4.18
CA CYS A 68 19.22 3.21 4.16
C CYS A 68 19.87 3.03 5.54
N HIS A 69 21.10 2.51 5.56
CA HIS A 69 21.84 2.29 6.80
C HIS A 69 22.13 3.59 7.56
N ASP A 70 22.44 4.68 6.83
CA ASP A 70 22.92 5.93 7.43
C ASP A 70 21.81 6.83 7.96
N CYS A 71 20.65 6.87 7.29
CA CYS A 71 19.55 7.77 7.64
C CYS A 71 18.22 7.07 7.98
N GLN A 72 18.15 5.74 7.88
CA GLN A 72 16.95 4.93 8.15
C GLN A 72 15.74 5.25 7.24
N ALA A 73 15.95 6.08 6.22
CA ALA A 73 14.94 6.36 5.21
C ALA A 73 14.75 5.14 4.29
N VAL A 74 13.51 4.94 3.83
CA VAL A 74 13.22 3.93 2.81
C VAL A 74 13.62 4.47 1.44
N HIS A 75 14.30 3.67 0.63
CA HIS A 75 14.67 4.00 -0.74
C HIS A 75 14.42 2.84 -1.69
N LEU A 76 14.33 3.16 -2.98
CA LEU A 76 14.17 2.20 -4.06
C LEU A 76 15.54 1.76 -4.57
N VAL A 77 15.72 0.45 -4.77
CA VAL A 77 16.92 -0.14 -5.33
C VAL A 77 16.54 -0.83 -6.63
N CYS A 78 17.26 -0.52 -7.71
CA CYS A 78 17.09 -1.17 -9.00
C CYS A 78 18.02 -2.38 -9.10
N SER A 79 17.47 -3.55 -9.42
CA SER A 79 18.21 -4.80 -9.62
C SER A 79 18.68 -4.99 -11.07
N GLY A 80 18.36 -4.04 -11.96
CA GLY A 80 18.81 -4.06 -13.35
C GLY A 80 20.28 -3.70 -13.51
N GLU A 81 20.89 -4.10 -14.64
CA GLU A 81 22.23 -3.65 -14.99
C GLU A 81 22.31 -2.12 -15.06
N LYS A 82 23.50 -1.56 -14.80
CA LYS A 82 23.81 -0.12 -14.58
C LYS A 82 23.34 0.86 -15.68
N ASN A 83 22.66 0.39 -16.72
CA ASN A 83 22.21 1.17 -17.86
C ASN A 83 20.83 0.74 -18.40
N HIS A 84 19.89 0.35 -17.52
CA HIS A 84 18.52 0.08 -17.96
C HIS A 84 17.86 1.38 -18.45
N PRO A 85 17.44 1.47 -19.73
CA PRO A 85 16.76 2.65 -20.22
C PRO A 85 15.45 2.84 -19.45
N ILE A 86 15.23 4.03 -18.90
CA ILE A 86 13.93 4.40 -18.34
C ILE A 86 12.94 4.35 -19.51
N ARG A 87 12.10 3.30 -19.59
CA ARG A 87 11.01 3.23 -20.58
C ARG A 87 9.89 4.15 -20.10
N PRO A 88 9.67 5.33 -20.70
CA PRO A 88 8.63 6.25 -20.24
C PRO A 88 7.23 5.85 -20.74
N GLU A 89 7.06 4.66 -21.29
CA GLU A 89 5.89 4.33 -22.10
C GLU A 89 4.80 3.62 -21.30
N LEU A 90 4.08 4.36 -20.46
CA LEU A 90 2.76 3.93 -19.96
C LEU A 90 1.69 5.02 -19.94
N HIS A 91 1.92 6.16 -20.61
CA HIS A 91 0.85 7.09 -21.00
C HIS A 91 1.13 7.62 -22.41
N GLN A 92 0.92 6.77 -23.42
CA GLN A 92 0.63 7.29 -24.75
C GLN A 92 -0.81 7.78 -24.74
N ASP A 93 -0.99 9.05 -25.08
CA ASP A 93 -2.25 9.76 -25.28
C ASP A 93 -3.35 8.85 -25.84
N LYS A 94 -4.50 8.80 -25.15
CA LYS A 94 -5.75 8.39 -25.77
C LYS A 94 -6.53 9.67 -26.10
N PRO A 95 -7.01 9.85 -27.35
CA PRO A 95 -7.75 11.05 -27.75
C PRO A 95 -9.06 11.22 -26.98
#